data_AF-A0A1Y5EU79-F1
#
_entry.id   AF-A0A1Y5EU79-F1
#
_cell.length_a   1.000
_cell.length_b   1.000
_cell.length_c   1.000
_cell.angle_alpha   90.00
_cell.angle_beta   90.00
_cell.angle_gamma   90.00
#
_symmetry.space_group_name_H-M   'P 1'
#
loop_
_entity.id
_entity.type
_entity.pdbx_description
1 polymer ?
#
loop_
_entity_poly.entity_id
_entity_poly.type
_entity_poly.pdbx_seq_one_letter_code
_entity_poly.pdbx_strand_id
1 'polypeptide(L)'
;MGDDTQSLTIEQVVQYLDENTDFFMNNPEALESLQLNQSPDGTISLAQRQTQRLQVKTQKLHEQLNALIENAHSNSELQDRIHRLCLRLMDALSI
;
A
#
# COMPACT_ATOMS: atom_id res chain seq x y z
N MET A 1 -30.65 25.47 -30.21
CA MET A 1 -30.12 25.24 -28.85
C MET A 1 -28.74 24.64 -29.05
N GLY A 2 -27.72 25.28 -28.50
CA GLY A 2 -26.34 25.30 -29.00
C GLY A 2 -25.60 23.97 -29.01
N ASP A 3 -24.97 23.68 -30.15
CA ASP A 3 -23.87 22.74 -30.25
C ASP A 3 -22.61 23.41 -29.68
N ASP A 4 -22.49 23.44 -28.36
CA ASP A 4 -21.25 23.78 -27.67
C ASP A 4 -20.29 22.58 -27.73
N THR A 5 -19.93 22.16 -28.94
CA THR A 5 -18.66 21.44 -29.15
C THR A 5 -17.56 22.49 -29.18
N GLN A 6 -17.38 23.15 -28.04
CA GLN A 6 -16.24 24.01 -27.79
C GLN A 6 -15.01 23.15 -28.07
N SER A 7 -14.27 23.51 -29.12
CA SER A 7 -13.05 22.84 -29.55
C SER A 7 -12.01 23.01 -28.44
N LEU A 8 -12.09 22.12 -27.45
CA LEU A 8 -11.11 22.02 -26.38
C LEU A 8 -9.75 21.83 -27.03
N THR A 9 -8.92 22.86 -26.91
CA THR A 9 -7.56 22.80 -27.41
C THR A 9 -6.77 21.81 -26.55
N ILE A 10 -5.80 21.15 -27.16
CA ILE A 10 -4.94 20.17 -26.46
C ILE A 10 -4.32 20.81 -25.21
N GLU A 11 -3.92 22.08 -25.29
CA GLU A 11 -3.37 22.85 -24.16
C GLU A 11 -4.36 22.98 -22.99
N GLN A 12 -5.64 23.24 -23.27
CA GLN A 12 -6.68 23.31 -22.23
C GLN A 12 -6.96 21.95 -21.60
N VAL A 13 -6.94 20.88 -22.41
CA VAL A 13 -7.10 19.52 -21.89
C VAL A 13 -5.91 19.13 -21.01
N VAL A 14 -4.68 19.47 -21.43
CA VAL A 14 -3.47 19.22 -20.65
C VAL A 14 -3.51 19.99 -19.33
N GLN A 15 -3.84 21.29 -19.35
CA GLN A 15 -3.94 22.09 -18.15
C GLN A 15 -5.04 21.57 -17.21
N TYR A 16 -6.20 21.18 -17.75
CA TYR A 16 -7.29 20.61 -16.96
C TYR A 16 -6.88 19.28 -16.30
N LEU A 17 -6.15 18.41 -17.00
CA LEU A 17 -5.65 17.15 -16.44
C LEU A 17 -4.53 17.35 -15.42
N ASP A 18 -3.71 18.39 -15.57
CA ASP A 18 -2.65 18.75 -14.62
C ASP A 18 -3.22 19.36 -13.34
N GLU A 19 -4.26 20.20 -13.46
CA GLU A 19 -5.01 20.74 -12.32
C GLU A 19 -5.88 19.67 -11.64
N ASN A 20 -6.28 18.62 -12.37
CA ASN A 20 -7.14 17.53 -11.88
C ASN A 20 -6.46 16.16 -12.04
N THR A 21 -5.35 15.96 -11.35
CA THR A 21 -4.59 14.68 -11.39
C THR A 21 -5.39 13.46 -10.95
N ASP A 22 -6.49 13.65 -10.20
CA ASP A 22 -7.39 12.59 -9.74
C ASP A 22 -8.47 12.21 -10.77
N PHE A 23 -8.55 12.91 -11.91
CA PHE A 23 -9.57 12.70 -12.95
C PHE A 23 -9.61 11.24 -13.45
N PHE A 24 -8.44 10.65 -13.68
CA PHE A 24 -8.30 9.24 -14.08
C PHE A 24 -8.55 8.24 -12.94
N MET A 25 -8.44 8.67 -11.68
CA MET A 25 -8.87 7.83 -10.53
C MET A 25 -10.39 7.80 -10.40
N ASN A 26 -11.06 8.90 -10.71
CA ASN A 26 -12.52 9.02 -10.62
C ASN A 26 -13.25 8.50 -11.86
N ASN A 27 -12.55 8.37 -13.00
CA ASN A 27 -13.13 7.92 -14.28
C ASN A 27 -12.28 6.81 -14.91
N PRO A 28 -12.32 5.58 -14.38
CA PRO A 28 -11.54 4.45 -14.90
C PRO A 28 -11.92 4.05 -16.34
N GLU A 29 -13.17 4.24 -16.75
CA GLU A 29 -13.64 3.96 -18.12
C GLU A 29 -12.94 4.85 -19.18
N ALA A 30 -12.59 6.09 -18.82
CA ALA A 30 -11.84 6.98 -19.69
C ALA A 30 -10.40 6.49 -19.92
N LEU A 31 -9.82 5.78 -18.94
CA LEU A 31 -8.50 5.16 -19.08
C LEU A 31 -8.55 3.90 -19.94
N GLU A 32 -9.62 3.10 -19.83
CA GLU A 32 -9.82 1.88 -20.63
C GLU A 32 -10.04 2.17 -22.12
N SER A 33 -10.69 3.29 -22.44
CA SER A 33 -10.85 3.76 -23.82
C SER A 33 -9.57 4.35 -24.43
N LEU A 34 -8.58 4.69 -23.59
CA LEU A 34 -7.28 5.17 -24.02
C LEU A 34 -6.46 3.97 -24.50
N GLN A 35 -6.50 3.70 -25.81
CA GLN A 35 -5.64 2.71 -26.42
C GLN A 35 -4.18 3.21 -26.35
N LEU A 36 -3.45 2.84 -25.29
CA LEU A 36 -2.00 3.03 -25.17
C LEU A 36 -1.28 2.12 -26.17
N ASN A 37 -1.39 2.40 -27.46
CA ASN A 37 -0.79 1.56 -28.50
C ASN A 37 0.73 1.69 -28.57
N GLN A 38 1.33 2.80 -28.10
CA GLN A 38 2.79 2.96 -28.03
C GLN A 38 3.15 3.94 -26.90
N SER A 39 3.61 3.43 -25.76
CA SER A 39 4.26 4.27 -24.75
C SER A 39 5.73 4.45 -25.15
N PRO A 40 6.24 5.67 -25.35
CA PRO A 40 7.68 5.91 -25.46
C PRO A 40 8.37 5.49 -24.15
N ASP A 41 9.56 4.91 -24.24
CA ASP A 41 10.42 4.62 -23.09
C ASP A 41 10.60 5.90 -22.25
N GLY A 42 9.95 5.95 -21.08
CA GLY A 42 10.03 7.08 -20.17
C GLY A 42 8.72 7.48 -19.47
N THR A 43 7.55 7.11 -20.00
CA THR A 43 6.28 7.37 -19.30
C THR A 43 6.00 6.25 -18.30
N ILE A 44 6.57 6.38 -17.11
CA ILE A 44 6.20 5.58 -15.92
C ILE A 44 4.70 5.72 -15.69
N SER A 45 3.94 4.75 -16.19
CA SER A 45 2.48 4.71 -16.11
C SER A 45 2.06 4.87 -14.64
N LEU A 46 1.10 5.77 -14.38
CA LEU A 46 0.54 6.01 -13.04
C LEU A 46 0.15 4.71 -12.32
N ALA A 47 -0.28 3.69 -13.07
CA ALA A 47 -0.53 2.34 -12.57
C ALA A 47 0.72 1.68 -11.97
N GLN A 48 1.88 1.80 -12.62
CA GLN A 48 3.15 1.26 -12.11
C GLN A 48 3.59 1.98 -10.82
N ARG A 49 3.35 3.29 -10.73
CA ARG A 49 3.58 4.08 -9.50
C ARG A 49 2.63 3.67 -8.37
N GLN A 50 1.38 3.30 -8.71
CA GLN A 50 0.40 2.77 -7.76
C GLN A 50 0.76 1.36 -7.27
N THR A 51 1.20 0.47 -8.17
CA THR A 51 1.69 -0.87 -7.82
C THR A 51 2.91 -0.80 -6.91
N GLN A 52 3.85 0.09 -7.21
CA GLN A 52 5.04 0.30 -6.38
C GLN A 52 4.69 0.80 -4.98
N ARG A 53 3.75 1.76 -4.87
CA ARG A 53 3.26 2.25 -3.57
C ARG A 53 2.52 1.17 -2.77
N LEU A 54 1.75 0.31 -3.44
CA LEU A 54 1.12 -0.85 -2.82
C LEU A 54 2.15 -1.88 -2.33
N GLN A 55 3.17 -2.20 -3.13
CA GLN A 55 4.26 -3.11 -2.73
C GLN A 55 5.00 -2.60 -1.49
N VAL A 56 5.34 -1.31 -1.43
CA VAL A 56 5.97 -0.71 -0.25
C VAL A 56 5.08 -0.81 0.99
N LYS A 57 3.77 -0.56 0.85
CA LYS A 57 2.82 -0.69 1.97
C LYS A 57 2.69 -2.14 2.43
N THR A 58 2.62 -3.08 1.51
CA THR A 58 2.58 -4.52 1.80
C THR A 58 3.83 -4.99 2.50
N GLN A 59 5.02 -4.56 2.05
CA GLN A 59 6.30 -4.87 2.69
C GLN A 59 6.34 -4.36 4.13
N LYS A 60 5.96 -3.10 4.37
CA LYS A 60 5.91 -2.51 5.70
C LYS A 60 4.96 -3.25 6.65
N LEU A 61 3.81 -3.69 6.14
CA LEU A 61 2.85 -4.47 6.94
C LEU A 61 3.40 -5.86 7.29
N HIS A 62 4.10 -6.51 6.35
CA HIS A 62 4.77 -7.79 6.63
C HIS A 62 5.86 -7.64 7.70
N GLU A 63 6.65 -6.57 7.65
CA GLU A 63 7.65 -6.28 8.67
C GLU A 63 7.03 -6.07 10.06
N GLN A 64 5.92 -5.33 10.14
CA GLN A 64 5.19 -5.13 11.40
C GLN A 64 4.62 -6.44 11.94
N LEU A 65 4.09 -7.30 11.07
CA LEU A 65 3.54 -8.59 11.46
C LEU A 65 4.65 -9.53 11.95
N ASN A 66 5.79 -9.57 11.26
CA ASN A 66 6.95 -10.33 11.70
C ASN A 66 7.45 -9.85 13.07
N ALA A 67 7.53 -8.53 13.30
CA ALA A 67 7.91 -7.99 14.59
C ALA A 67 6.92 -8.38 15.71
N LEU A 68 5.62 -8.41 15.42
CA LEU A 68 4.61 -8.87 16.39
C LEU A 68 4.76 -10.36 16.71
N ILE A 69 5.03 -11.19 15.69
CA ILE A 69 5.28 -12.63 15.87
C ILE A 69 6.53 -12.86 16.72
N GLU A 70 7.63 -12.18 16.44
CA GLU A 70 8.86 -12.28 17.24
C GLU A 70 8.63 -11.86 18.69
N ASN A 71 7.91 -10.76 18.91
CA ASN A 71 7.54 -10.32 20.26
C ASN A 71 6.67 -11.36 20.98
N ALA A 72 5.71 -11.98 20.29
CA ALA A 72 4.88 -13.03 20.87
C ALA A 72 5.70 -14.27 21.25
N HIS A 73 6.64 -14.69 20.39
CA HIS A 73 7.57 -15.79 20.69
C HIS A 73 8.45 -15.48 21.90
N SER A 74 9.05 -14.28 21.95
CA SER A 74 9.86 -13.85 23.08
C SER A 74 9.05 -13.82 24.38
N ASN A 75 7.82 -13.33 24.33
CA ASN A 75 6.92 -13.31 25.49
C ASN A 75 6.55 -14.73 25.96
N SER A 76 6.29 -15.65 25.02
CA SER A 76 6.04 -17.06 25.34
C SER A 76 7.24 -17.70 26.03
N GLU A 77 8.47 -17.43 25.55
CA GLU A 77 9.68 -17.98 26.17
C GLU A 77 9.89 -17.41 27.59
N LEU A 78 9.60 -16.12 27.78
CA LEU A 78 9.62 -15.47 29.10
C LEU A 78 8.61 -16.11 30.05
N GLN A 79 7.39 -16.35 29.58
CA GLN A 79 6.34 -17.03 30.35
C GLN A 79 6.79 -18.43 30.80
N ASP A 80 7.40 -19.22 29.92
CA ASP A 80 7.93 -20.55 30.25
C ASP A 80 9.07 -20.51 31.27
N ARG A 81 9.93 -19.48 31.20
CA ARG A 81 11.00 -19.27 32.18
C ARG A 81 10.44 -18.91 33.55
N ILE A 82 9.46 -18.00 33.59
CA ILE A 82 8.76 -17.62 34.82
C ILE A 82 8.04 -18.81 35.43
N HIS A 83 7.31 -19.58 34.62
CA HIS A 83 6.58 -20.76 35.09
C HIS A 83 7.53 -21.78 35.74
N ARG A 84 8.65 -22.09 35.08
CA ARG A 84 9.69 -22.98 35.63
C ARG A 84 10.31 -22.44 36.92
N LEU A 85 10.52 -21.13 37.02
CA LEU A 85 11.03 -20.51 38.24
C LEU A 85 10.02 -20.63 39.39
N CYS A 86 8.74 -20.35 39.14
CA CYS A 86 7.68 -20.50 40.14
C CYS A 86 7.58 -21.94 40.65
N LEU A 87 7.63 -22.94 39.76
CA LEU A 87 7.64 -24.35 40.14
C LEU A 87 8.82 -24.67 41.06
N ARG A 88 10.04 -24.26 40.67
CA ARG A 88 11.25 -24.46 41.50
C ARG A 88 11.17 -23.80 42.87
N LEU A 89 10.58 -22.60 42.95
CA LEU A 89 10.39 -21.91 44.23
C LEU A 89 9.39 -22.63 45.12
N MET A 90 8.29 -23.14 44.56
CA MET A 90 7.32 -23.96 45.29
C MET A 90 7.94 -25.26 45.80
N ASP A 91 8.74 -25.95 44.98
CA ASP A 91 9.44 -27.16 45.39
C ASP A 91 10.46 -26.90 46.52
N ALA A 92 11.18 -25.78 46.47
CA ALA A 92 12.16 -25.40 47.49
C ALA A 92 11.51 -24.97 48.82
N LEU A 93 10.29 -24.44 48.77
CA LEU A 93 9.51 -24.05 49.96
C LEU A 93 8.72 -25.23 50.57
N SER A 94 8.58 -26.34 49.83
CA SER A 94 7.91 -27.56 50.29
C SER A 94 8.83 -28.50 51.07
N ILE A 95 10.08 -28.10 51.33
CA ILE A 95 11.11 -28.86 52.07
C ILE A 95 11.42 -28.18 53.40
#